data_AF-A0A820RI01-F1
#
_entry.id   AF-A0A820RI01-F1
#
_cell.length_a   1.000
_cell.length_b   1.000
_cell.length_c   1.000
_cell.angle_alpha   90.00
_cell.angle_beta   90.00
_cell.angle_gamma   90.00
#
_symmetry.space_group_name_H-M   'P 1'
#
loop_
_entity.id
_entity.type
_entity.pdbx_description
1 polymer ?
#
loop_
_entity_poly.entity_id
_entity_poly.type
_entity_poly.pdbx_seq_one_letter_code
_entity_poly.pdbx_strand_id
1 'polypeptide(L)' 'MPHGLSIDTEGNLWVTDVAMHQVFKYSKGELVLTVGEAFVPGSDSKHFCKPTDVAVSNDGSNIYVADGYCNSRIVKLDS' A
#
# COMPACT_ATOMS: atom_id res chain seq x y z
N MET A 1 -2.36 -7.19 10.01
CA MET A 1 -1.77 -6.27 10.99
C MET A 1 -1.35 -5.00 10.25
N PRO A 2 -2.14 -3.92 10.39
CA PRO A 2 -1.78 -2.62 9.84
C PRO A 2 -0.40 -2.17 10.34
N HIS A 3 0.37 -1.50 9.49
CA HIS A 3 1.75 -1.09 9.81
C HIS A 3 1.99 0.38 9.48
N GLY A 4 1.92 0.76 8.21
CA GLY A 4 2.06 2.15 7.75
C GLY A 4 0.71 2.78 7.41
N LEU A 5 0.64 4.11 7.54
CA LEU A 5 -0.58 4.88 7.31
C LEU A 5 -0.23 6.27 6.79
N SER A 6 -0.87 6.69 5.70
CA SER A 6 -0.77 8.05 5.15
C SER A 6 -2.14 8.58 4.75
N ILE A 7 -2.31 9.89 4.76
CA ILE A 7 -3.54 10.56 4.31
C ILE A 7 -3.18 11.44 3.11
N ASP A 8 -3.88 11.26 2.00
CA ASP A 8 -3.69 12.11 0.81
C ASP A 8 -4.43 13.45 0.92
N THR A 9 -4.21 14.35 -0.05
CA THR A 9 -4.78 15.71 -0.03
C THR A 9 -6.30 15.75 -0.21
N GLU A 10 -6.91 14.66 -0.65
CA GLU A 10 -8.37 14.49 -0.74
C GLU A 10 -8.97 13.91 0.56
N GLY A 11 -8.12 13.58 1.54
CA GLY A 11 -8.52 12.97 2.79
C GLY A 11 -8.74 11.46 2.69
N ASN A 12 -8.27 10.79 1.64
CA ASN A 12 -8.29 9.33 1.60
C ASN A 12 -7.17 8.76 2.47
N LEU A 13 -7.49 7.67 3.17
CA LEU A 13 -6.56 6.96 4.03
C LEU A 13 -5.90 5.82 3.24
N TRP A 14 -4.58 5.76 3.29
CA TRP A 14 -3.80 4.67 2.72
C TRP A 14 -3.14 3.89 3.85
N VAL A 15 -3.22 2.56 3.80
CA VAL A 15 -2.75 1.67 4.87
C VAL A 15 -1.99 0.50 4.28
N THR A 16 -0.82 0.18 4.83
CA THR A 16 -0.15 -1.10 4.56
C THR A 16 -0.48 -2.11 5.64
N ASP A 17 -0.70 -3.37 5.24
CA ASP A 17 -0.91 -4.48 6.17
C ASP A 17 0.12 -5.58 5.92
N VAL A 18 1.02 -5.77 6.90
CA VAL A 18 2.11 -6.73 6.79
C VAL A 18 1.63 -8.18 6.85
N ALA A 19 0.51 -8.47 7.53
CA ALA A 19 0.02 -9.85 7.64
C ALA A 19 -0.75 -10.26 6.38
N MET A 20 -1.46 -9.31 5.78
CA MET A 20 -2.24 -9.55 4.57
C MET A 20 -1.39 -9.43 3.31
N HIS A 21 -0.17 -8.88 3.37
CA HIS A 21 0.67 -8.62 2.19
C HIS A 21 0.01 -7.63 1.21
N GLN A 22 -0.70 -6.65 1.75
CA GLN A 22 -1.58 -5.77 0.97
C GLN A 22 -1.45 -4.30 1.36
N VAL A 23 -1.91 -3.45 0.45
CA VAL A 23 -2.12 -2.02 0.65
C VAL A 23 -3.58 -1.70 0.40
N PHE A 24 -4.17 -0.86 1.23
CA PHE A 24 -5.57 -0.47 1.17
C PHE A 24 -5.70 1.04 0.99
N LYS A 25 -6.70 1.48 0.23
CA LYS A 25 -7.18 2.88 0.21
C LYS A 25 -8.61 2.90 0.75
N TYR A 26 -8.86 3.79 1.71
CA TYR A 26 -10.20 4.10 2.19
C TYR A 26 -10.56 5.54 1.84
N SER A 27 -11.79 5.76 1.38
CA SER A 27 -12.35 7.09 1.14
C SER A 27 -13.62 7.24 1.94
N LYS A 28 -13.73 8.30 2.75
CA LYS A 28 -14.89 8.56 3.62
C LYS A 28 -15.26 7.37 4.53
N GLY A 29 -14.25 6.61 4.95
CA GLY A 29 -14.43 5.42 5.81
C GLY A 29 -14.69 4.11 5.06
N GLU A 30 -14.94 4.15 3.75
CA GLU A 30 -15.21 2.97 2.93
C GLU A 30 -13.94 2.49 2.21
N LEU A 31 -13.77 1.17 2.09
CA LEU A 31 -12.66 0.57 1.33
C LEU A 31 -12.91 0.76 -0.17
N VAL A 32 -11.99 1.43 -0.86
CA VAL A 32 -12.12 1.75 -2.30
C VAL A 32 -11.03 1.14 -3.18
N LEU A 33 -9.91 0.71 -2.59
CA LEU A 33 -8.85 0.01 -3.31
C LEU A 33 -8.17 -1.01 -2.41
N THR A 34 -7.86 -2.16 -2.99
CA THR A 34 -6.98 -3.18 -2.42
C THR A 34 -5.91 -3.53 -3.45
N VAL A 35 -4.65 -3.50 -3.04
CA VAL A 35 -3.50 -3.86 -3.89
C VAL A 35 -2.72 -4.97 -3.20
N GLY A 36 -2.35 -6.02 -3.94
CA GLY A 36 -1.79 -7.25 -3.40
C GLY A 36 -2.84 -8.36 -3.27
N GLU A 37 -2.39 -9.56 -2.91
CA GLU A 37 -3.25 -10.72 -2.67
C GLU A 37 -3.16 -11.15 -1.21
N ALA A 38 -4.33 -11.34 -0.58
CA ALA A 38 -4.42 -11.57 0.86
C ALA A 38 -3.69 -12.86 1.25
N PHE A 39 -2.75 -12.75 2.18
CA PHE A 39 -1.95 -13.87 2.71
C PHE A 39 -1.01 -14.53 1.68
N VAL A 40 -0.81 -13.92 0.51
CA VAL A 40 0.08 -14.44 -0.52
C VAL A 40 1.29 -13.50 -0.67
N PRO A 41 2.47 -13.88 -0.11
CA PRO A 41 3.69 -13.13 -0.32
C PRO A 41 4.22 -13.33 -1.75
N GLY A 42 4.84 -12.28 -2.30
CA GLY A 42 5.57 -12.38 -3.56
C GLY A 42 6.33 -11.11 -3.88
N SER A 43 7.15 -11.17 -4.92
CA SER A 43 7.97 -10.05 -5.40
C SER A 43 7.71 -9.73 -6.88
N ASP A 44 6.61 -10.22 -7.44
CA ASP A 44 6.20 -9.89 -8.80
C ASP A 44 5.43 -8.54 -8.82
N SER A 45 4.74 -8.25 -9.92
CA SER A 45 3.97 -7.02 -10.11
C SER A 45 2.62 -7.00 -9.39
N LYS A 46 2.16 -8.14 -8.85
CA LYS A 46 0.85 -8.28 -8.22
C LYS A 46 0.92 -8.50 -6.71
N HIS A 47 2.08 -8.90 -6.21
CA HIS A 47 2.27 -9.26 -4.81
C HIS A 47 3.27 -8.35 -4.09
N PHE A 48 3.06 -8.24 -2.78
CA PHE A 48 4.02 -7.68 -1.84
C PHE A 48 4.53 -8.77 -0.90
N CYS A 49 5.61 -8.50 -0.19
CA CYS A 49 6.03 -9.32 0.93
C CYS A 49 6.26 -8.46 2.15
N LYS A 50 5.19 -8.37 2.96
CA LYS A 50 5.10 -7.57 4.18
C LYS A 50 5.44 -6.09 3.91
N PRO A 51 4.56 -5.37 3.18
CA PRO A 51 4.75 -3.95 2.91
C PRO A 51 4.69 -3.16 4.23
N THR A 52 5.58 -2.18 4.38
CA THR A 52 5.87 -1.52 5.66
C THR A 52 5.34 -0.10 5.73
N ASP A 53 5.31 0.61 4.62
CA ASP A 53 4.83 1.99 4.57
C ASP A 53 4.32 2.36 3.18
N VAL A 54 3.50 3.42 3.13
CA VAL A 54 2.93 3.98 1.90
C VAL A 54 3.03 5.50 1.95
N ALA A 55 3.43 6.10 0.83
CA ALA A 55 3.50 7.54 0.66
C ALA A 55 2.76 7.95 -0.62
N VAL A 56 2.05 9.07 -0.55
CA VAL A 56 1.30 9.64 -1.67
C VAL A 56 1.84 11.04 -1.95
N SER A 57 2.08 11.38 -3.22
CA SER A 57 2.50 12.72 -3.62
C SER A 57 1.39 13.74 -3.35
N ASN A 58 1.75 15.01 -3.15
CA ASN A 58 0.78 16.07 -2.80
C ASN A 58 -0.34 16.23 -3.83
N ASP A 59 -0.05 16.00 -5.10
CA ASP A 59 -1.00 16.04 -6.21
C ASP A 59 -1.78 14.72 -6.39
N GLY A 60 -1.55 13.72 -5.53
CA GLY A 60 -2.18 12.41 -5.57
C GLY A 60 -1.72 11.51 -6.72
N SER A 61 -0.84 11.99 -7.61
CA SER A 61 -0.52 11.31 -8.88
C SER A 61 0.45 10.15 -8.74
N ASN A 62 1.19 10.08 -7.64
CA ASN A 62 2.17 9.03 -7.39
C ASN A 62 1.96 8.41 -6.01
N ILE A 63 1.92 7.08 -5.97
CA ILE A 63 1.85 6.30 -4.75
C ILE A 63 3.06 5.38 -4.71
N TYR A 64 3.78 5.41 -3.59
CA TYR A 64 4.97 4.61 -3.35
C TYR A 64 4.77 3.73 -2.13
N VAL A 65 5.14 2.46 -2.23
CA VAL A 65 5.02 1.45 -1.18
C VAL A 65 6.40 0.91 -0.84
N ALA A 66 6.76 0.95 0.44
CA ALA A 66 7.98 0.33 0.95
C ALA A 66 7.75 -1.17 1.21
N ASP A 67 8.11 -2.00 0.23
CA ASP A 67 7.96 -3.47 0.27
C ASP A 67 9.23 -4.10 0.88
N GLY A 68 9.36 -3.93 2.20
CA GLY A 68 10.66 -3.91 2.87
C GLY A 68 11.12 -5.21 3.51
N TYR A 69 10.27 -5.88 4.30
CA TYR A 69 10.74 -7.00 5.16
C TYR A 69 11.30 -8.19 4.37
N CYS A 70 10.76 -8.49 3.19
CA CYS A 70 11.31 -9.54 2.33
C CYS A 70 11.93 -9.01 1.04
N ASN A 71 11.32 -8.00 0.41
CA ASN A 71 11.63 -7.64 -0.98
C ASN A 71 12.60 -6.46 -1.13
N SER A 72 12.96 -5.77 -0.03
CA SER A 72 13.93 -4.67 -0.02
C SER A 72 13.80 -3.69 -1.19
N ARG A 73 12.56 -3.31 -1.55
CA ARG A 73 12.27 -2.50 -2.73
C ARG A 73 11.23 -1.41 -2.45
N ILE A 74 11.22 -0.39 -3.30
CA ILE A 74 10.12 0.57 -3.39
C ILE A 74 9.30 0.23 -4.63
N VAL A 75 8.00 0.06 -4.44
CA VAL A 75 7.06 -0.17 -5.54
C VAL A 75 6.30 1.13 -5.78
N LYS A 76 6.32 1.62 -7.03
CA LYS A 76 5.39 2.66 -7.48
C LYS A 76 4.11 1.98 -7.96
N LEU A 77 2.95 2.44 -7.50
CA LEU A 77 1.67 1.98 -8.04
C LEU A 77 1.34 2.78 -9.29
N ASP A 78 1.06 2.07 -10.39
CA ASP A 78 0.56 2.67 -11.62
C ASP A 78 -0.97 2.85 -11.53
N SER A 79 -1.47 3.89 -12.21
CA SER A 79 -2.91 4.18 -12.33
C SER A 79 -3.55 3.38 -13.46
#